data_AF-A0A531LM43-F1
#
_entry.id   AF-A0A531LM43-F1
#
_cell.length_a   1.000
_cell.length_b   1.000
_cell.length_c   1.000
_cell.angle_alpha   90.00
_cell.angle_beta   90.00
_cell.angle_gamma   90.00
#
_symmetry.space_group_name_H-M   'P 1'
#
loop_
_entity.id
_entity.type
_entity.pdbx_description
1 polymer ?
#
loop_
_entity_poly.entity_id
_entity_poly.type
_entity_poly.pdbx_seq_one_letter_code
_entity_poly.pdbx_strand_id
1 'polypeptide(L)'
;LLGHILASHRPVYTQVLANAIDALASTLYKRMWKAGEVDYVVFEAGAYGVDTIRPMAELLQPHVAVVTMVRLEHFASFRTLENVALEKRA
;
A
#
# COMPACT_ATOMS: atom_id res chain seq x y z
N LEU A 1 -8.33 2.70 -10.29
CA LEU A 1 -7.92 3.54 -11.44
C LEU A 1 -6.52 3.18 -11.95
N LEU A 2 -5.44 3.38 -11.18
CA LEU A 2 -4.07 3.11 -11.64
C LEU A 2 -3.88 1.69 -12.20
N GLY A 3 -4.32 0.66 -11.47
CA GLY A 3 -4.26 -0.73 -11.95
C GLY A 3 -5.03 -0.96 -13.25
N HIS A 4 -6.14 -0.23 -13.48
CA HIS A 4 -6.91 -0.32 -14.73
C HIS A 4 -6.16 0.29 -15.91
N ILE A 5 -5.46 1.42 -15.70
CA ILE A 5 -4.61 2.05 -16.73
C ILE A 5 -3.43 1.14 -17.05
N LEU A 6 -2.74 0.60 -16.05
CA LEU A 6 -1.58 -0.27 -16.28
C LEU A 6 -1.94 -1.58 -16.99
N ALA A 7 -3.17 -2.08 -16.78
CA ALA A 7 -3.66 -3.32 -17.40
C ALA A 7 -3.83 -3.22 -18.92
N SER A 8 -3.88 -2.02 -19.50
CA SER A 8 -3.84 -1.87 -20.96
C SER A 8 -2.43 -2.05 -21.55
N HIS A 9 -1.39 -2.11 -20.71
CA HIS A 9 0.00 -2.23 -21.16
C HIS A 9 0.59 -3.61 -20.88
N ARG A 10 0.41 -4.15 -19.68
CA ARG A 10 0.99 -5.44 -19.24
C ARG A 10 0.14 -6.07 -18.12
N PRO A 11 0.36 -7.36 -17.75
CA PRO A 11 -0.32 -7.98 -16.62
C PRO A 11 -0.12 -7.23 -15.29
N VAL A 12 -1.22 -6.97 -14.58
CA VAL A 12 -1.23 -6.22 -13.31
C VAL A 12 -1.88 -7.05 -12.21
N TYR A 13 -1.25 -7.09 -11.04
CA TYR A 13 -1.90 -7.48 -9.80
C TYR A 13 -2.32 -6.23 -9.02
N THR A 14 -3.60 -6.14 -8.62
CA THR A 14 -4.12 -5.00 -7.85
C THR A 14 -4.76 -5.47 -6.55
N GLN A 15 -4.39 -4.85 -5.43
CA GLN A 15 -4.93 -5.10 -4.10
C GLN A 15 -5.46 -3.79 -3.49
N VAL A 16 -6.76 -3.78 -3.19
CA VAL A 16 -7.54 -2.63 -2.69
C VAL A 16 -8.36 -3.11 -1.50
N LEU A 17 -8.66 -2.24 -0.53
CA LEU A 17 -9.38 -2.52 0.74
C LEU A 17 -8.66 -3.44 1.73
N ALA A 18 -7.85 -4.39 1.25
CA ALA A 18 -7.00 -5.25 2.06
C ALA A 18 -5.61 -4.62 2.22
N ASN A 19 -5.56 -3.46 2.89
CA ASN A 19 -4.46 -2.49 2.80
C ASN A 19 -3.53 -2.45 4.02
N ALA A 20 -3.58 -3.49 4.87
CA ALA A 20 -2.73 -3.66 6.05
C ALA A 20 -1.66 -4.75 5.83
N ILE A 21 -0.66 -4.78 6.73
CA ILE A 21 0.52 -5.64 6.59
C ILE A 21 0.22 -7.13 6.48
N ASP A 22 -0.74 -7.65 7.25
CA ASP A 22 -1.10 -9.08 7.20
C ASP A 22 -1.67 -9.48 5.84
N ALA A 23 -2.45 -8.59 5.24
CA ALA A 23 -3.01 -8.79 3.91
C ALA A 23 -1.92 -8.70 2.83
N LEU A 24 -0.98 -7.75 2.96
CA LEU A 24 0.18 -7.65 2.08
C LEU A 24 1.02 -8.93 2.14
N ALA A 25 1.44 -9.35 3.34
CA ALA A 25 2.26 -10.53 3.54
C ALA A 25 1.57 -11.81 3.00
N SER A 26 0.27 -11.96 3.26
CA SER A 26 -0.52 -13.07 2.72
C SER A 26 -0.56 -13.07 1.19
N THR A 27 -0.68 -11.90 0.56
CA THR A 27 -0.64 -11.78 -0.90
C THR A 27 0.72 -12.15 -1.47
N LEU A 28 1.79 -11.54 -0.96
CA LEU A 28 3.15 -11.81 -1.45
C LEU A 28 3.49 -13.29 -1.31
N TYR A 29 3.19 -13.88 -0.14
CA TYR A 29 3.53 -15.28 0.14
C TYR A 29 2.61 -16.29 -0.58
N LYS A 30 1.29 -16.11 -0.52
CA LYS A 30 0.34 -17.15 -0.97
C LYS A 30 -0.14 -16.96 -2.40
N ARG A 31 -0.28 -15.71 -2.84
CA ARG A 31 -0.92 -15.39 -4.13
C ARG A 31 0.10 -15.11 -5.21
N MET A 32 1.06 -14.23 -4.97
CA MET A 32 2.04 -13.88 -6.00
C MET A 32 2.94 -15.06 -6.37
N TRP A 33 3.31 -15.89 -5.39
CA TRP A 33 4.00 -17.16 -5.66
C TRP A 33 3.25 -18.09 -6.64
N LYS A 34 1.91 -18.00 -6.70
CA LYS A 34 1.04 -18.85 -7.54
C LYS A 34 0.52 -18.17 -8.81
N ALA A 35 0.59 -16.84 -8.89
CA ALA A 35 -0.12 -16.05 -9.90
C ALA A 35 0.55 -16.03 -11.28
N GLY A 36 1.73 -16.64 -11.44
CA GLY A 36 2.56 -16.48 -12.63
C GLY A 36 3.29 -15.13 -12.64
N GLU A 37 3.91 -14.80 -13.77
CA GLU A 37 4.63 -13.52 -13.92
C GLU A 37 3.64 -12.35 -14.05
N VAL A 38 3.78 -11.35 -13.17
CA VAL A 38 3.08 -10.07 -13.25
C VAL A 38 4.11 -8.97 -13.44
N ASP A 39 3.86 -8.06 -14.38
CA ASP A 39 4.77 -6.96 -14.68
C ASP A 39 4.55 -5.76 -13.75
N TYR A 40 3.31 -5.60 -13.23
CA TYR A 40 2.96 -4.53 -12.31
C TYR A 40 2.22 -5.04 -11.08
N VAL A 41 2.52 -4.42 -9.94
CA VAL A 41 1.79 -4.59 -8.68
C VAL A 41 1.30 -3.22 -8.22
N VAL A 42 0.01 -3.12 -7.92
CA VAL A 42 -0.61 -1.93 -7.32
C VAL A 42 -1.20 -2.34 -5.99
N PHE A 43 -0.65 -1.80 -4.90
CA PHE A 43 -1.11 -2.05 -3.55
C PHE A 43 -1.56 -0.74 -2.91
N GLU A 44 -2.78 -0.74 -2.39
CA GLU A 44 -3.25 0.31 -1.49
C GLU A 44 -2.66 0.09 -0.08
N ALA A 45 -1.96 1.08 0.47
CA ALA A 45 -1.43 1.03 1.84
C ALA A 45 -2.23 1.95 2.76
N GLY A 46 -2.83 1.38 3.81
CA GLY A 46 -3.64 2.09 4.80
C GLY A 46 -2.81 2.48 6.03
N ALA A 47 -2.79 3.78 6.36
CA ALA A 47 -2.20 4.28 7.60
C ALA A 47 -3.28 4.38 8.69
N TYR A 48 -3.19 3.56 9.74
CA TYR A 48 -4.16 3.55 10.84
C TYR A 48 -3.54 3.77 12.23
N GLY A 49 -2.22 3.74 12.33
CA GLY A 49 -1.47 3.97 13.54
C GLY A 49 -0.02 4.36 13.24
N VAL A 50 0.74 4.61 14.30
CA VAL A 50 2.18 4.85 14.21
C VAL A 50 2.87 3.59 13.69
N ASP A 51 3.77 3.75 12.73
CA ASP A 51 4.63 2.70 12.16
C ASP A 51 3.85 1.58 11.44
N THR A 52 2.75 1.94 10.80
CA THR A 52 1.93 1.03 9.98
C THR A 52 2.35 1.03 8.51
N ILE A 53 2.87 2.15 7.99
CA ILE A 53 3.31 2.29 6.59
C ILE A 53 4.72 1.73 6.37
N ARG A 54 5.70 2.10 7.22
CA ARG A 54 7.10 1.71 7.05
C ARG A 54 7.29 0.20 6.85
N PRO A 55 6.72 -0.69 7.71
CA PRO A 55 6.90 -2.12 7.52
C PRO A 55 6.31 -2.64 6.21
N MET A 56 5.21 -2.04 5.73
CA MET A 56 4.63 -2.39 4.43
C MET A 56 5.51 -1.92 3.28
N ALA A 57 6.08 -0.71 3.36
CA ALA A 57 7.01 -0.19 2.36
C ALA A 57 8.28 -1.02 2.30
N GLU A 58 8.83 -1.41 3.45
CA GLU A 58 10.00 -2.28 3.56
C GLU A 58 9.73 -3.68 2.99
N LEU A 59 8.52 -4.23 3.20
CA LEU A 59 8.14 -5.54 2.67
C LEU A 59 7.84 -5.51 1.16
N LEU A 60 7.13 -4.47 0.68
CA LEU A 60 6.71 -4.36 -0.72
C LEU A 60 7.83 -3.83 -1.64
N GLN A 61 8.77 -3.04 -1.10
CA GLN A 61 9.83 -2.35 -1.86
C GLN A 61 9.29 -1.65 -3.12
N PRO A 62 8.35 -0.68 -2.99
CA PRO A 62 7.70 -0.08 -4.14
C PRO A 62 8.66 0.77 -4.98
N HIS A 63 8.61 0.61 -6.30
CA HIS A 63 9.34 1.47 -7.25
C HIS A 63 8.81 2.91 -7.27
N VAL A 64 7.50 3.07 -7.04
CA VAL A 64 6.80 4.35 -7.01
C VAL A 64 5.78 4.29 -5.88
N ALA A 65 5.78 5.31 -5.02
CA ALA A 65 4.76 5.52 -3.99
C ALA A 65 3.99 6.82 -4.27
N VAL A 66 2.69 6.81 -4.03
CA VAL A 66 1.80 7.96 -4.27
C VAL A 66 1.00 8.25 -3.00
N VAL A 67 1.22 9.43 -2.41
CA VAL A 67 0.40 9.94 -1.31
C VAL A 67 -0.74 10.76 -1.89
N THR A 68 -1.97 10.32 -1.67
CA THR A 68 -3.16 11.00 -2.22
C THR A 68 -3.61 12.18 -1.36
N MET A 69 -3.59 12.02 -0.03
CA MET A 69 -4.07 13.03 0.92
C MET A 69 -3.39 12.92 2.28
N VAL A 70 -3.25 14.06 2.95
CA VAL A 70 -2.96 14.18 4.39
C VAL A 70 -4.17 14.83 5.03
N ARG A 71 -4.94 14.05 5.80
CA ARG A 71 -6.11 14.51 6.57
C ARG A 71 -6.04 13.94 7.97
N LEU A 72 -6.81 14.51 8.88
CA LEU A 72 -6.87 14.06 10.28
C LEU A 72 -7.74 12.79 10.41
N GLU A 73 -7.29 11.74 9.74
CA GLU A 73 -7.83 10.38 9.84
C GLU A 73 -7.29 9.73 11.10
N HIS A 74 -7.99 8.72 11.65
CA HIS A 74 -7.55 7.98 12.84
C HIS A 74 -7.04 8.89 13.98
N PHE A 75 -7.82 9.93 14.33
CA PHE A 75 -7.43 10.96 15.30
C PHE A 75 -6.90 10.41 16.62
N ALA A 76 -7.49 9.31 17.12
CA ALA A 76 -7.04 8.65 18.35
C ALA A 76 -5.57 8.22 18.30
N SER A 77 -5.08 7.82 17.12
CA SER A 77 -3.71 7.39 16.86
C SER A 77 -2.79 8.58 16.57
N PHE A 78 -3.21 9.48 15.67
CA PHE A 78 -2.29 10.48 15.11
C PHE A 78 -2.37 11.86 15.77
N ARG A 79 -3.53 12.27 16.31
CA ARG A 79 -3.77 13.56 16.98
C ARG A 79 -3.58 14.85 16.15
N THR A 80 -2.63 14.88 15.22
CA THR A 80 -2.29 16.06 14.39
C THR A 80 -2.12 15.68 12.92
N LEU A 81 -2.22 16.67 12.02
CA LEU A 81 -1.96 16.47 10.59
C LEU A 81 -0.49 16.14 10.32
N GLU A 82 0.42 16.74 11.09
CA GLU A 82 1.85 16.53 10.99
C GLU A 82 2.22 15.07 11.26
N ASN A 83 1.58 14.44 12.25
CA ASN A 83 1.81 13.03 12.55
C ASN A 83 1.30 12.11 11.44
N VAL A 84 0.17 12.44 10.80
CA VAL A 84 -0.30 11.71 9.61
C VAL A 84 0.67 11.89 8.45
N ALA A 85 1.20 13.09 8.23
CA ALA A 85 2.19 13.34 7.19
C ALA A 85 3.50 12.59 7.42
N LEU A 86 3.98 12.54 8.67
CA LEU A 86 5.16 11.77 9.06
C LEU A 86 4.96 10.27 8.82
N GLU A 87 3.79 9.74 9.17
CA GLU A 87 3.45 8.34 8.93
C GLU A 87 3.41 8.02 7.42
N LYS A 88 2.73 8.85 6.61
CA LYS A 88 2.60 8.62 5.16
C LYS A 88 3.88 8.88 4.36
N ARG A 89 4.89 9.52 4.96
CA ARG A 89 6.22 9.73 4.36
C ARG A 89 7.10 8.46 4.40
N ALA A 90 6.79 7.55 5.32
CA ALA A 90 7.71 6.51 5.77
C ALA A 90 8.12 5.50 4.69
#